data_AF-C2G4W6-F1
#
_entry.id   AF-C2G4W6-F1
#
_cell.length_a   1.000
_cell.length_b   1.000
_cell.length_c   1.000
_cell.angle_alpha   90.00
_cell.angle_beta   90.00
_cell.angle_gamma   90.00
#
_symmetry.space_group_name_H-M   'P 1'
#
loop_
_entity.id
_entity.type
_entity.pdbx_description
1 polymer ?
#
loop_
_entity_poly.entity_id
_entity_poly.type
_entity_poly.pdbx_seq_one_letter_code
_entity_poly.pdbx_strand_id
1 'polypeptide(L)'
;MKEKNTDDFRSVVAEFGNLINDFGFSCPEKLWYPNLISLSKNVKDIYYCYVIARVYKTDGSLETTLWVGPINRPDDGLENLSANIKIQIGYTQVSDPLFFRNCESRIITLIERDILKTLLKDVQNELNHPSIKNVDMRFIRSIFFLSF
;
A
#
# COMPACT_ATOMS: atom_id res chain seq x y z
N MET A 1 29.97 -22.88 6.64
CA MET A 1 29.11 -23.47 5.59
C MET A 1 27.68 -23.55 6.11
N LYS A 2 26.84 -22.63 5.64
CA LYS A 2 25.39 -22.74 5.38
C LYS A 2 24.96 -21.35 4.89
N GLU A 3 25.16 -21.11 3.59
CA GLU A 3 24.34 -20.14 2.87
C GLU A 3 22.89 -20.52 3.14
N LYS A 4 22.17 -19.63 3.84
CA LYS A 4 20.75 -19.81 4.05
C LYS A 4 20.10 -18.94 2.98
N ASN A 5 19.57 -19.61 1.95
CA ASN A 5 18.83 -19.05 0.83
C ASN A 5 18.08 -17.78 1.25
N THR A 6 18.55 -16.63 0.76
CA THR A 6 17.68 -15.52 0.44
C THR A 6 16.79 -16.00 -0.70
N ASP A 7 15.75 -16.79 -0.39
CA ASP A 7 14.58 -16.81 -1.25
C ASP A 7 14.17 -15.36 -1.37
N ASP A 8 14.40 -14.80 -2.55
CA ASP A 8 14.42 -13.38 -2.79
C ASP A 8 13.01 -12.87 -2.52
N PHE A 9 12.79 -12.12 -1.44
CA PHE A 9 11.47 -11.56 -1.13
C PHE A 9 10.90 -10.75 -2.32
N ARG A 10 11.77 -10.32 -3.24
CA ARG A 10 11.39 -9.72 -4.52
C ARG A 10 10.56 -10.65 -5.42
N SER A 11 10.67 -11.97 -5.27
CA SER A 11 9.81 -12.95 -5.94
C SER A 11 8.32 -12.74 -5.64
N VAL A 12 7.97 -12.12 -4.51
CA VAL A 12 6.58 -11.76 -4.16
C VAL A 12 5.95 -10.84 -5.20
N VAL A 13 6.74 -10.11 -5.99
CA VAL A 13 6.24 -9.27 -7.10
C VAL A 13 5.47 -10.10 -8.13
N ALA A 14 5.84 -11.37 -8.31
CA ALA A 14 5.12 -12.27 -9.22
C ALA A 14 3.68 -12.53 -8.77
N GLU A 15 3.40 -12.48 -7.46
CA GLU A 15 2.05 -12.60 -6.89
C GLU A 15 1.17 -11.37 -7.17
N PHE A 16 1.78 -10.25 -7.62
CA PHE A 16 1.09 -9.02 -8.00
C PHE A 16 1.07 -8.81 -9.53
N GLY A 17 1.18 -9.89 -10.29
CA GLY A 17 1.28 -9.85 -11.75
C GLY A 17 0.09 -9.17 -12.44
N ASN A 18 -1.13 -9.33 -11.94
CA ASN A 18 -2.31 -8.69 -12.54
C ASN A 18 -2.27 -7.18 -12.30
N LEU A 19 -1.83 -6.72 -11.12
CA LEU A 19 -1.66 -5.29 -10.86
C LEU A 19 -0.67 -4.66 -11.85
N ILE A 20 0.40 -5.35 -12.18
CA ILE A 20 1.43 -4.87 -13.11
C ILE A 20 0.91 -4.89 -14.55
N ASN A 21 0.40 -6.03 -14.99
CA ASN A 21 0.06 -6.27 -16.39
C ASN A 21 -1.25 -5.60 -16.81
N ASP A 22 -2.27 -5.66 -15.95
CA ASP A 22 -3.64 -5.25 -16.32
C ASP A 22 -4.02 -3.89 -15.72
N PHE A 23 -3.48 -3.57 -14.54
CA PHE A 23 -3.77 -2.31 -13.85
C PHE A 23 -2.67 -1.26 -13.99
N GLY A 24 -1.58 -1.53 -14.71
CA GLY A 24 -0.55 -0.54 -15.04
C GLY A 24 0.30 -0.08 -13.85
N PHE A 25 0.47 -0.91 -12.82
CA PHE A 25 1.43 -0.64 -11.76
C PHE A 25 2.86 -0.86 -12.26
N SER A 26 3.74 0.05 -11.89
CA SER A 26 5.18 -0.04 -12.14
C SER A 26 5.91 -0.56 -10.91
N CYS A 27 7.04 -1.21 -11.14
CA CYS A 27 7.93 -1.74 -10.11
C CYS A 27 9.18 -0.84 -9.96
N PRO A 28 9.18 0.18 -9.09
CA PRO A 28 10.37 0.99 -8.85
C PRO A 28 11.41 0.22 -8.00
N GLU A 29 12.07 -0.78 -8.59
CA GLU A 29 12.98 -1.71 -7.90
C GLU A 29 14.08 -1.02 -7.07
N LYS A 30 14.51 0.18 -7.50
CA LYS A 30 15.49 1.01 -6.77
C LYS A 30 15.03 1.43 -5.37
N LEU A 31 13.73 1.33 -5.09
CA LEU A 31 13.10 1.71 -3.82
C LEU A 31 12.84 0.50 -2.92
N TRP A 32 13.12 -0.73 -3.40
CA TRP A 32 12.88 -1.95 -2.64
C TRP A 32 13.98 -2.21 -1.62
N TYR A 33 13.58 -2.80 -0.50
CA TYR A 33 14.47 -3.29 0.55
C TYR A 33 14.35 -4.82 0.64
N PRO A 34 15.27 -5.52 1.31
CA PRO A 34 15.24 -6.98 1.43
C PRO A 34 13.94 -7.56 2.00
N ASN A 35 13.15 -6.76 2.71
CA ASN A 35 11.92 -7.18 3.36
C ASN A 35 10.72 -6.27 3.01
N LEU A 36 10.85 -5.44 1.97
CA LEU A 36 9.81 -4.52 1.52
C LEU A 36 9.90 -4.34 0.01
N ILE A 37 8.81 -4.65 -0.68
CA ILE A 37 8.62 -4.32 -2.09
C ILE A 37 7.52 -3.27 -2.21
N SER A 38 7.61 -2.47 -3.27
CA SER A 38 6.63 -1.42 -3.54
C SER A 38 6.27 -1.40 -5.02
N LEU A 39 4.98 -1.33 -5.31
CA LEU A 39 4.42 -1.05 -6.63
C LEU A 39 3.88 0.38 -6.61
N SER A 40 3.95 1.06 -7.75
CA SER A 40 3.46 2.44 -7.88
C SER A 40 2.68 2.62 -9.17
N LYS A 41 1.55 3.30 -9.11
CA LYS A 41 0.74 3.71 -10.27
C LYS A 41 0.45 5.19 -10.17
N ASN A 42 0.69 5.94 -11.25
CA ASN A 42 0.19 7.32 -11.33
C ASN A 42 -1.33 7.30 -11.45
N VAL A 43 -2.01 8.02 -10.57
CA VAL A 43 -3.47 8.14 -10.60
C VAL A 43 -3.87 9.40 -11.37
N LYS A 44 -3.25 10.54 -11.05
CA LYS A 44 -3.49 11.83 -11.69
C LYS A 44 -2.43 12.85 -11.27
N ASP A 45 -1.87 13.60 -12.21
CA ASP A 45 -0.90 14.69 -11.93
C ASP A 45 0.22 14.22 -10.97
N ILE A 46 0.31 14.85 -9.79
CA ILE A 46 1.26 14.53 -8.73
C ILE A 46 0.79 13.39 -7.82
N TYR A 47 -0.39 12.82 -8.01
CA TYR A 47 -0.98 11.81 -7.13
C TYR A 47 -0.72 10.39 -7.62
N TYR A 48 -0.30 9.55 -6.69
CA TYR A 48 0.08 8.17 -6.93
C TYR A 48 -0.68 7.23 -6.00
N CYS A 49 -0.86 6.00 -6.48
CA CYS A 49 -1.28 4.86 -5.70
C CYS A 49 -0.05 3.97 -5.49
N TYR A 50 0.23 3.60 -4.24
CA TYR A 50 1.31 2.70 -3.89
C TYR A 50 0.76 1.43 -3.25
N VAL A 51 1.28 0.28 -3.64
CA VAL A 51 1.05 -0.98 -2.93
C VAL A 51 2.38 -1.38 -2.32
N ILE A 52 2.42 -1.51 -0.99
CA ILE A 52 3.62 -1.87 -0.25
C ILE A 52 3.37 -3.22 0.39
N ALA A 53 4.19 -4.20 0.03
CA ALA A 53 4.18 -5.52 0.63
C ALA A 53 5.47 -5.69 1.45
N ARG A 54 5.35 -6.11 2.71
CA ARG A 54 6.48 -6.22 3.63
C ARG A 54 6.44 -7.52 4.43
N VAL A 55 7.63 -7.95 4.82
CA VAL A 55 7.86 -8.94 5.88
C VAL A 55 8.52 -8.23 7.05
N TYR A 56 7.96 -8.37 8.24
CA TYR A 56 8.57 -7.84 9.45
C TYR A 56 9.70 -8.77 9.91
N LYS A 57 10.90 -8.21 10.10
CA LYS A 57 12.08 -8.99 10.53
C LYS A 57 11.97 -9.52 11.96
N THR A 58 11.10 -8.93 12.77
CA THR A 58 10.92 -9.25 14.20
C THR A 58 10.21 -10.58 14.42
N ASP A 59 9.13 -10.82 13.68
CA ASP A 59 8.23 -11.96 13.89
C ASP A 59 7.91 -12.72 12.59
N GLY A 60 8.40 -12.25 11.44
CA GLY A 60 8.09 -12.82 10.13
C GLY A 60 6.68 -12.48 9.64
N SER A 61 5.96 -11.57 10.30
CA SER A 61 4.62 -11.19 9.89
C SER A 61 4.61 -10.55 8.51
N LEU A 62 3.56 -10.84 7.74
CA LEU A 62 3.35 -10.32 6.41
C LEU A 62 2.32 -9.21 6.47
N GLU A 63 2.58 -8.12 5.76
CA GLU A 63 1.63 -7.03 5.62
C GLU A 63 1.60 -6.54 4.17
N THR A 64 0.40 -6.25 3.68
CA THR A 64 0.20 -5.50 2.44
C THR A 64 -0.65 -4.27 2.74
N THR A 65 -0.16 -3.11 2.31
CA THR A 65 -0.84 -1.83 2.45
C THR A 65 -1.02 -1.17 1.09
N LEU A 66 -2.12 -0.45 0.93
CA LEU A 66 -2.38 0.40 -0.22
C LEU A 66 -2.39 1.85 0.23
N TRP A 67 -1.78 2.72 -0.55
CA TRP A 67 -1.63 4.14 -0.24
C TRP A 67 -2.08 4.97 -1.42
N VAL A 68 -2.75 6.08 -1.13
CA VAL A 68 -3.04 7.11 -2.13
C VAL A 68 -2.58 8.44 -1.58
N GLY A 69 -1.80 9.18 -2.38
CA GLY A 69 -1.16 10.41 -1.90
C GLY A 69 -0.36 11.15 -2.97
N PRO A 70 0.13 12.37 -2.69
CA PRO A 70 1.09 13.05 -3.55
C PRO A 70 2.37 12.24 -3.72
N ILE A 71 3.12 12.58 -4.78
CA ILE A 71 4.39 11.94 -5.12
C ILE A 71 5.32 11.94 -3.92
N ASN A 72 5.67 10.74 -3.48
CA ASN A 72 6.59 10.52 -2.38
C ASN A 72 7.29 9.17 -2.55
N ARG A 73 8.27 8.90 -1.70
CA ARG A 73 8.92 7.60 -1.61
C ARG A 73 7.92 6.58 -1.03
N PRO A 74 7.73 5.40 -1.66
CA PRO A 74 6.76 4.40 -1.21
C PRO A 74 7.35 3.53 -0.09
N ASP A 75 7.62 4.15 1.05
CA ASP A 75 8.09 3.49 2.27
C ASP A 75 7.36 4.07 3.50
N ASP A 76 7.86 3.76 4.70
CA ASP A 76 7.27 4.25 5.96
C ASP A 76 7.25 5.80 6.03
N GLY A 77 8.00 6.52 5.17
CA GLY A 77 7.95 7.97 5.04
C GLY A 77 6.61 8.52 4.52
N LEU A 78 5.73 7.65 3.99
CA LEU A 78 4.36 8.03 3.63
C LEU A 78 3.53 8.45 4.85
N GLU A 79 3.83 7.95 6.06
CA GLU A 79 3.13 8.33 7.29
C GLU A 79 3.35 9.82 7.68
N ASN A 80 4.40 10.46 7.14
CA ASN A 80 4.77 11.82 7.52
C ASN A 80 3.82 12.90 6.99
N LEU A 81 2.99 12.58 5.98
CA LEU A 81 2.07 13.52 5.37
C LEU A 81 0.63 13.07 5.63
N SER A 82 -0.14 13.86 6.39
CA SER A 82 -1.54 13.55 6.74
C SER A 82 -2.47 13.39 5.53
N ALA A 83 -2.07 13.96 4.39
CA ALA A 83 -2.77 13.81 3.12
C ALA A 83 -2.68 12.40 2.55
N ASN A 84 -1.65 11.62 2.89
CA ASN A 84 -1.56 10.24 2.42
C ASN A 84 -2.62 9.40 3.14
N ILE A 85 -3.43 8.70 2.37
CA ILE A 85 -4.43 7.78 2.90
C ILE A 85 -3.90 6.36 2.77
N LYS A 86 -3.73 5.71 3.91
CA LYS A 86 -3.31 4.32 4.05
C LYS A 86 -4.52 3.41 4.21
N ILE A 87 -4.57 2.33 3.47
CA ILE A 87 -5.51 1.22 3.65
C ILE A 87 -4.70 -0.04 3.96
N GLN A 88 -5.02 -0.69 5.07
CA GLN A 88 -4.47 -2.00 5.39
C GLN A 88 -5.25 -3.06 4.60
N ILE A 89 -4.59 -3.71 3.64
CA ILE A 89 -5.21 -4.73 2.78
C ILE A 89 -5.20 -6.09 3.46
N GLY A 90 -4.10 -6.40 4.15
CA GLY A 90 -3.94 -7.65 4.89
C GLY A 90 -2.78 -7.58 5.86
N TYR A 91 -2.91 -8.33 6.95
CA TYR A 91 -1.87 -8.60 7.93
C TYR A 91 -2.01 -10.03 8.44
N THR A 92 -0.91 -10.76 8.53
CA THR A 92 -0.89 -12.10 9.13
C THR A 92 0.43 -12.35 9.85
N GLN A 93 0.36 -13.02 10.99
CA GLN A 93 1.52 -13.56 11.69
C GLN A 93 1.75 -15.04 11.34
N VAL A 94 0.82 -15.65 10.61
CA VAL A 94 0.89 -17.04 10.18
C VAL A 94 1.41 -17.09 8.75
N SER A 95 2.32 -18.04 8.50
CA SER A 95 2.79 -18.34 7.15
C SER A 95 1.62 -18.79 6.28
N ASP A 96 1.20 -17.93 5.36
CA ASP A 96 0.14 -18.20 4.39
C ASP A 96 0.70 -18.02 2.97
N PRO A 97 0.86 -19.10 2.18
CA PRO A 97 1.40 -19.02 0.83
C PRO A 97 0.47 -18.27 -0.14
N LEU A 98 -0.82 -18.11 0.20
CA LEU A 98 -1.79 -17.39 -0.63
C LEU A 98 -1.97 -15.93 -0.20
N PHE A 99 -1.26 -15.47 0.84
CA PHE A 99 -1.46 -14.15 1.43
C PHE A 99 -1.39 -13.01 0.42
N PHE A 100 -0.31 -12.93 -0.35
CA PHE A 100 -0.09 -11.84 -1.31
C PHE A 100 -1.07 -11.90 -2.47
N ARG A 101 -1.40 -13.09 -2.97
CA ARG A 101 -2.42 -13.31 -4.00
C ARG A 101 -3.81 -12.87 -3.55
N ASN A 102 -4.16 -13.17 -2.29
CA ASN A 102 -5.40 -12.71 -1.68
C ASN A 102 -5.41 -11.18 -1.51
N CYS A 103 -4.28 -10.59 -1.14
CA CYS A 103 -4.12 -9.13 -1.08
C CYS A 103 -4.27 -8.49 -2.47
N GLU A 104 -3.69 -9.08 -3.51
CA GLU A 104 -3.84 -8.64 -4.89
C GLU A 104 -5.32 -8.59 -5.29
N SER A 105 -6.05 -9.68 -5.09
CA SER A 105 -7.48 -9.77 -5.41
C SER A 105 -8.33 -8.70 -4.69
N ARG A 106 -8.02 -8.43 -3.41
CA ARG A 106 -8.67 -7.35 -2.66
C ARG A 106 -8.37 -5.98 -3.25
N ILE A 107 -7.11 -5.71 -3.62
CA ILE A 107 -6.72 -4.44 -4.25
C ILE A 107 -7.43 -4.26 -5.58
N ILE A 108 -7.47 -5.30 -6.42
CA ILE A 108 -8.19 -5.29 -7.70
C ILE A 108 -9.66 -4.95 -7.48
N THR A 109 -10.32 -5.61 -6.52
CA THR A 109 -11.72 -5.33 -6.18
C THR A 109 -11.92 -3.86 -5.77
N LEU A 110 -11.00 -3.26 -5.02
CA LEU A 110 -11.07 -1.84 -4.66
C LEU A 110 -10.91 -0.93 -5.88
N ILE A 111 -10.02 -1.28 -6.82
CA ILE A 111 -9.79 -0.52 -8.04
C ILE A 111 -11.02 -0.59 -8.96
N GLU A 112 -11.57 -1.77 -9.17
CA GLU A 112 -12.75 -2.00 -10.01
C GLU A 112 -14.00 -1.32 -9.46
N ARG A 113 -14.10 -1.19 -8.13
CA ARG A 113 -15.17 -0.43 -7.45
C ARG A 113 -14.94 1.08 -7.44
N ASP A 114 -13.97 1.58 -8.20
CA ASP A 114 -13.64 3.01 -8.30
C ASP A 114 -13.23 3.67 -6.96
N ILE A 115 -12.84 2.87 -5.95
CA ILE A 115 -12.48 3.39 -4.62
C ILE A 115 -11.27 4.34 -4.70
N LEU A 116 -10.34 4.13 -5.63
CA LEU A 116 -9.20 5.02 -5.84
C LEU A 116 -9.62 6.47 -6.16
N LYS A 117 -10.75 6.67 -6.87
CA LYS A 117 -11.26 8.02 -7.16
C LYS A 117 -11.76 8.70 -5.89
N THR A 118 -12.40 7.96 -5.00
CA THR A 118 -12.86 8.47 -3.70
C THR A 118 -11.67 8.84 -2.82
N LEU A 119 -10.69 7.94 -2.70
CA LEU A 119 -9.47 8.22 -1.93
C LEU A 119 -8.72 9.43 -2.47
N LEU A 120 -8.60 9.58 -3.79
CA LEU A 120 -7.97 10.75 -4.40
C LEU A 120 -8.67 12.06 -4.01
N LYS A 121 -10.01 12.08 -3.98
CA LYS A 121 -10.77 13.25 -3.54
C LYS A 121 -10.49 13.56 -2.07
N ASP A 122 -10.38 12.55 -1.23
CA ASP A 122 -10.08 12.71 0.19
C ASP A 122 -8.65 13.23 0.41
N VAL A 123 -7.67 12.76 -0.36
CA VAL A 123 -6.30 13.29 -0.36
C VAL A 123 -6.29 14.76 -0.77
N GLN A 124 -6.97 15.10 -1.87
CA GLN A 124 -7.07 16.48 -2.36
C GLN A 124 -7.75 17.40 -1.35
N ASN A 125 -8.81 16.93 -0.71
CA ASN A 125 -9.50 17.69 0.32
C ASN A 125 -8.61 17.93 1.53
N GLU A 126 -7.87 16.92 1.99
CA GLU A 126 -6.94 17.04 3.12
C GLU A 126 -5.78 18.02 2.83
N LEU A 127 -5.28 18.08 1.59
CA LEU A 127 -4.27 19.09 1.20
C LEU A 127 -4.82 20.51 1.20
N ASN A 128 -6.05 20.69 0.71
CA ASN A 128 -6.71 22.00 0.66
C ASN A 128 -7.18 22.46 2.05
N HIS A 129 -7.59 21.51 2.90
CA HIS A 129 -8.13 21.73 4.24
C HIS A 129 -7.45 20.79 5.25
N PRO A 130 -6.23 21.11 5.72
CA PRO A 130 -5.46 20.23 6.58
C PRO A 130 -6.21 19.93 7.89
N SER A 131 -6.56 18.66 8.10
CA SER A 131 -7.26 18.24 9.31
C SER A 131 -6.36 18.30 10.55
N ILE A 132 -5.05 18.47 10.39
CA ILE A 132 -4.12 18.75 11.50
C ILE A 132 -4.49 20.03 12.26
N LYS A 133 -5.21 20.97 11.62
CA LYS A 133 -5.75 22.18 12.27
C LYS A 133 -7.07 21.93 13.00
N ASN A 134 -7.74 20.80 12.77
CA ASN A 134 -9.02 20.41 13.35
C ASN A 134 -8.90 19.09 14.12
N VAL A 135 -8.68 19.18 15.44
CA VAL A 135 -8.42 18.02 16.33
C VAL A 135 -9.50 16.93 16.24
N ASP A 136 -10.74 17.27 15.88
CA ASP A 136 -11.88 16.35 15.77
C ASP A 136 -11.85 15.39 14.56
N MET A 137 -11.16 15.70 13.47
CA MET A 137 -11.21 14.85 12.26
C MET A 137 -10.33 13.60 12.31
N ARG A 138 -9.37 13.54 13.25
CA ARG A 138 -8.55 12.32 13.46
C ARG A 138 -9.41 11.11 13.84
N PHE A 139 -10.54 11.33 14.51
CA PHE A 139 -11.43 10.27 14.98
C PHE A 139 -12.33 9.71 13.87
N ILE A 140 -12.76 10.56 12.92
CA ILE A 140 -13.72 10.17 11.87
C ILE A 140 -13.07 9.26 10.82
N ARG A 141 -11.78 9.49 10.49
CA ARG A 141 -11.07 8.62 9.53
C ARG A 141 -10.94 7.19 10.03
N SER A 142 -10.80 6.95 11.34
CA SER A 142 -10.75 5.59 11.90
C SER A 142 -12.08 4.84 11.78
N ILE A 143 -13.21 5.54 11.63
CA ILE A 143 -14.55 4.94 11.59
C ILE A 143 -14.89 4.42 10.18
N PHE A 144 -14.44 5.08 9.11
CA PHE A 144 -14.60 4.56 7.74
C PHE A 144 -13.83 3.26 7.49
N PHE A 145 -12.87 2.88 8.36
CA PHE A 145 -12.13 1.63 8.31
C PHE A 145 -12.81 0.43 8.97
N LEU A 146 -13.96 0.62 9.65
CA LEU A 146 -14.63 -0.44 10.43
C LEU A 146 -15.90 -1.00 9.79
N SER A 147 -16.18 -0.71 8.52
CA SER A 147 -17.37 -1.23 7.83
C SER A 147 -17.03 -1.76 6.45
N PHE A 148 -16.31 -2.89 6.41
CA PHE A 148 -16.28 -3.84 5.29
C PHE A 148 -16.22 -5.27 5.82
#